data_AF-A0A8C1URL4-F1
#
_entry.id   AF-A0A8C1URL4-F1
#
_cell.length_a   1.000
_cell.length_b   1.000
_cell.length_c   1.000
_cell.angle_alpha   90.00
_cell.angle_beta   90.00
_cell.angle_gamma   90.00
#
_symmetry.space_group_name_H-M   'P 1'
#
loop_
_entity.id
_entity.type
_entity.pdbx_description
1 polymer ?
#
loop_
_entity_poly.entity_id
_entity_poly.type
_entity_poly.pdbx_seq_one_letter_code
_entity_poly.pdbx_strand_id
1 'polypeptide(L)'
;IMAMLRSLLLFFIVFSMGNAEVKKCPYGWTNFGVRCFKLFSQEVNWVTAERKCQSLDANLASVHSKIEHDFLLSLLPSSAARCWFGLHDGEQVI
;
A
#
# COMPACT_ATOMS: atom_id res chain seq x y z
N ILE A 1 31.59 -33.71 13.85
CA ILE A 1 30.36 -33.33 14.58
C ILE A 1 30.16 -31.80 14.59
N MET A 2 31.10 -30.99 15.09
CA MET A 2 30.98 -29.53 15.12
C MET A 2 30.81 -28.86 13.73
N ALA A 3 31.48 -29.38 12.69
CA ALA A 3 31.36 -28.88 11.32
C ALA A 3 29.95 -29.08 10.73
N MET A 4 29.30 -30.21 11.05
CA MET A 4 27.94 -30.49 10.57
C MET A 4 26.90 -29.64 11.28
N LEU A 5 27.08 -29.33 12.57
CA LEU A 5 26.24 -28.38 13.27
C LEU A 5 26.36 -26.97 12.69
N ARG A 6 27.56 -26.52 12.32
CA ARG A 6 27.78 -25.24 11.63
C ARG A 6 27.12 -25.22 10.24
N SER A 7 27.28 -26.28 9.45
CA SER A 7 26.64 -26.39 8.13
C SER A 7 25.11 -26.40 8.23
N LEU A 8 24.54 -27.09 9.23
CA LEU A 8 23.10 -27.07 9.49
C LEU A 8 22.61 -25.70 9.95
N LEU A 9 23.32 -25.03 10.86
CA LEU A 9 23.00 -23.67 11.30
C LEU A 9 23.04 -22.67 10.14
N LEU A 10 24.05 -22.76 9.26
CA LEU A 10 24.12 -21.94 8.05
C LEU A 10 22.95 -22.23 7.11
N PHE A 11 22.57 -23.49 6.94
CA PHE A 11 21.40 -23.87 6.14
C PHE A 11 20.09 -23.34 6.73
N PHE A 12 19.91 -23.41 8.05
CA PHE A 12 18.76 -22.83 8.76
C PHE A 12 18.72 -21.30 8.64
N ILE A 13 19.86 -20.61 8.70
CA ILE A 13 19.94 -19.15 8.50
C ILE A 13 19.55 -18.80 7.07
N VAL A 14 20.10 -19.50 6.07
CA VAL A 14 19.78 -19.30 4.65
C VAL A 14 18.30 -19.59 4.36
N PHE A 15 17.73 -20.63 4.98
CA PHE A 15 16.30 -20.97 4.86
C PHE A 15 15.39 -19.94 5.54
N SER A 16 15.79 -19.42 6.71
CA SER A 16 15.05 -18.39 7.45
C SER A 16 15.13 -17.02 6.78
N MET A 17 16.21 -16.74 6.04
CA MET A 17 16.37 -15.56 5.20
C MET A 17 15.66 -15.69 3.83
N GLY A 18 14.88 -16.76 3.63
CA GLY A 18 14.08 -17.00 2.44
C GLY A 18 13.12 -15.84 2.15
N ASN A 19 13.54 -15.01 1.21
CA ASN A 19 12.80 -13.98 0.50
C ASN A 19 12.11 -12.92 1.37
N ALA A 20 12.90 -11.95 1.84
CA ALA A 20 12.40 -10.58 1.91
C ALA A 20 12.12 -10.09 0.48
N GLU A 21 11.00 -10.51 -0.10
CA GLU A 21 10.50 -9.93 -1.34
C GLU A 21 10.19 -8.47 -1.01
N VAL A 22 11.05 -7.56 -1.48
CA VAL A 22 10.67 -6.16 -1.62
C VAL A 22 9.54 -6.16 -2.64
N LYS A 23 8.30 -6.32 -2.16
CA LYS A 23 7.09 -6.26 -2.98
C LYS A 23 7.07 -4.90 -3.66
N LYS A 24 7.57 -4.85 -4.90
CA LYS A 24 7.48 -3.65 -5.71
C LYS A 24 6.01 -3.46 -6.06
N CYS A 25 5.52 -2.24 -5.86
CA CYS A 25 4.17 -1.91 -6.27
C CYS A 25 4.01 -2.07 -7.79
N PRO A 26 2.81 -2.44 -8.28
CA PRO A 26 2.55 -2.50 -9.71
C PRO A 26 2.81 -1.14 -10.39
N TYR A 27 2.97 -1.14 -11.71
CA TYR A 27 3.23 0.09 -12.46
C TYR A 27 2.16 1.16 -12.19
N GLY A 28 2.60 2.38 -11.87
CA GLY A 28 1.72 3.51 -11.57
C GLY A 28 1.08 3.48 -10.18
N TRP A 29 1.58 2.65 -9.27
CA TRP A 29 1.26 2.66 -7.84
C TRP A 29 2.48 3.12 -7.03
N THR A 30 2.23 3.81 -5.93
CA THR A 30 3.26 4.32 -5.02
C THR A 30 3.28 3.51 -3.73
N ASN A 31 4.46 3.10 -3.28
CA ASN A 31 4.64 2.36 -2.04
C ASN A 31 4.58 3.29 -0.82
N PHE A 32 3.93 2.82 0.25
CA PHE A 32 4.13 3.35 1.61
C PHE A 32 4.04 2.19 2.61
N GLY A 33 5.18 1.87 3.23
CA GLY A 33 5.33 0.69 4.08
C GLY A 33 5.11 -0.60 3.29
N VAL A 34 4.16 -1.43 3.74
CA VAL A 34 3.82 -2.72 3.10
C VAL A 34 2.65 -2.62 2.11
N ARG A 35 2.14 -1.40 1.86
CA ARG A 35 0.98 -1.16 1.00
C ARG A 35 1.35 -0.34 -0.24
N CYS A 36 0.46 -0.41 -1.24
CA CYS A 36 0.56 0.30 -2.49
C CYS A 36 -0.69 1.16 -2.68
N PHE A 37 -0.49 2.40 -3.13
CA PHE A 37 -1.54 3.40 -3.29
C PHE A 37 -1.52 3.97 -4.71
N LYS A 38 -2.69 4.33 -5.24
CA LYS A 38 -2.82 4.93 -6.56
C LYS A 38 -3.85 6.04 -6.53
N LEU A 39 -3.45 7.23 -6.98
CA LEU A 39 -4.34 8.36 -7.17
C LEU A 39 -4.97 8.29 -8.57
N PHE A 40 -6.27 8.56 -8.62
CA PHE A 40 -7.00 8.78 -9.86
C PHE A 40 -7.42 10.24 -9.92
N SER A 41 -7.15 10.91 -11.04
CA SER A 41 -7.49 12.32 -11.24
C SER A 41 -8.96 12.56 -11.60
N GLN A 42 -9.71 11.50 -11.91
CA GLN A 42 -11.10 11.62 -12.33
C GLN A 42 -12.00 11.88 -11.11
N GLU A 43 -12.72 13.01 -11.14
CA GLU A 43 -13.75 13.30 -10.16
C GLU A 43 -14.98 12.42 -10.40
N VAL A 44 -15.33 11.60 -9.41
CA VAL A 44 -16.50 10.71 -9.42
C VAL A 44 -17.10 10.68 -8.03
N ASN A 45 -18.32 10.15 -7.88
CA ASN A 45 -18.87 9.89 -6.54
C ASN A 45 -18.14 8.72 -5.86
N TRP A 46 -18.28 8.62 -4.53
CA TRP A 46 -17.60 7.61 -3.71
C TRP A 46 -17.84 6.17 -4.20
N VAL A 47 -19.09 5.82 -4.52
CA VAL A 47 -19.46 4.46 -4.97
C VAL A 47 -18.74 4.10 -6.27
N THR A 48 -18.66 5.03 -7.22
CA THR A 48 -17.93 4.85 -8.47
C THR A 48 -16.42 4.75 -8.23
N ALA A 49 -15.87 5.54 -7.29
CA ALA A 49 -14.45 5.47 -6.92
C ALA A 49 -14.09 4.10 -6.32
N GLU A 50 -14.90 3.61 -5.38
CA GLU A 50 -14.71 2.29 -4.76
C GLU A 50 -14.79 1.15 -5.79
N ARG A 51 -15.81 1.16 -6.65
CA ARG A 51 -15.92 0.18 -7.75
C ARG A 51 -14.71 0.22 -8.68
N LYS A 52 -14.14 1.40 -8.93
CA LYS A 52 -12.93 1.53 -9.74
C LYS A 52 -11.73 0.89 -9.05
N CYS A 53 -11.54 1.10 -7.75
CA CYS A 53 -10.50 0.43 -6.96
C CYS A 53 -10.69 -1.09 -6.98
N GLN A 54 -11.92 -1.58 -6.77
CA GLN A 54 -12.24 -3.01 -6.78
C GLN A 54 -11.99 -3.67 -8.14
N SER A 55 -12.17 -2.94 -9.25
CA SER A 55 -11.81 -3.44 -10.59
C SER A 55 -10.30 -3.66 -10.80
N LEU A 56 -9.47 -3.20 -9.85
CA LEU A 56 -8.01 -3.37 -9.83
C LEU A 56 -7.54 -4.23 -8.65
N ASP A 57 -8.43 -5.06 -8.10
CA ASP A 57 -8.17 -5.90 -6.91
C ASP A 57 -7.70 -5.08 -5.69
N ALA A 58 -8.22 -3.87 -5.55
CA ALA A 58 -7.92 -2.94 -4.46
C ALA A 58 -9.21 -2.34 -3.87
N ASN A 59 -9.07 -1.51 -2.83
CA ASN A 59 -10.18 -0.74 -2.25
C ASN A 59 -9.75 0.73 -2.15
N LEU A 60 -10.69 1.64 -1.88
CA LEU A 60 -10.34 2.99 -1.47
C LEU A 60 -9.39 2.94 -0.25
N ALA A 61 -8.44 3.88 -0.23
CA ALA A 61 -7.38 3.87 0.78
C ALA A 61 -7.96 4.10 2.19
N SER A 62 -7.80 3.12 3.08
CA SER A 62 -8.06 3.30 4.50
C SER A 62 -6.84 3.89 5.19
N VAL A 63 -7.06 4.96 5.97
CA VAL A 63 -6.01 5.70 6.66
C VAL A 63 -5.83 5.13 8.05
N HIS A 64 -4.64 4.64 8.38
CA HIS A 64 -4.36 4.00 9.67
C HIS A 64 -3.41 4.80 10.57
N SER A 65 -2.87 5.92 10.08
CA SER A 65 -2.00 6.79 10.87
C SER A 65 -1.95 8.20 10.28
N LYS A 66 -1.57 9.19 11.11
CA LYS A 66 -1.34 10.56 10.63
C LYS A 66 -0.25 10.61 9.56
N ILE A 67 0.83 9.84 9.71
CA ILE A 67 1.95 9.84 8.76
C ILE A 67 1.48 9.32 7.40
N GLU A 68 0.65 8.28 7.39
CA GLU A 68 0.03 7.79 6.16
C GLU A 68 -0.90 8.84 5.54
N HIS A 69 -1.73 9.49 6.35
CA HIS A 69 -2.60 10.56 5.88
C HIS A 69 -1.81 11.67 5.19
N ASP A 70 -0.76 12.17 5.84
CA ASP A 70 0.12 13.21 5.29
C ASP A 70 0.81 12.74 3.99
N PHE A 71 1.23 11.47 3.92
CA PHE A 71 1.76 10.87 2.70
C PHE A 71 0.71 10.85 1.58
N LEU A 72 -0.52 10.42 1.85
CA LEU A 72 -1.59 10.37 0.84
C LEU A 72 -1.94 11.78 0.32
N LEU A 73 -1.97 12.78 1.19
CA LEU A 73 -2.14 14.17 0.78
C LEU A 73 -0.99 14.66 -0.11
N SER A 74 0.25 14.20 0.13
CA SER A 74 1.40 14.55 -0.71
C SER A 74 1.32 14.00 -2.15
N LEU A 75 0.46 13.00 -2.38
CA LEU A 75 0.21 12.48 -3.73
C LEU A 75 -0.75 13.37 -4.54
N LEU A 76 -1.51 14.25 -3.87
CA LEU A 76 -2.46 15.13 -4.55
C LEU A 76 -1.72 16.22 -5.33
N PRO A 77 -2.13 16.51 -6.58
CA PRO A 77 -1.63 17.68 -7.28
C PRO A 77 -2.07 18.94 -6.54
N SER A 78 -1.29 20.02 -6.61
CA SER A 78 -1.58 21.28 -5.91
C SER A 78 -2.93 21.91 -6.29
N SER A 79 -3.52 21.51 -7.42
CA SER A 79 -4.84 21.94 -7.87
C SER A 79 -6.00 21.09 -7.35
N ALA A 80 -5.74 19.91 -6.77
CA ALA A 80 -6.78 19.06 -6.22
C ALA A 80 -7.11 19.51 -4.80
N ALA A 81 -8.39 19.83 -4.58
CA ALA A 81 -8.88 20.22 -3.26
C ALA A 81 -9.27 19.02 -2.39
N ARG A 82 -9.66 17.88 -2.98
CA ARG A 82 -10.23 16.73 -2.25
C ARG A 82 -9.94 15.40 -2.95
N CYS A 83 -10.00 14.30 -2.19
CA CYS A 83 -10.01 12.93 -2.72
C CYS A 83 -10.85 12.01 -1.84
N TRP A 84 -11.22 10.84 -2.36
CA TRP A 84 -11.98 9.84 -1.61
C TRP A 84 -11.04 8.91 -0.83
N PHE A 85 -11.39 8.64 0.43
CA PHE A 85 -10.79 7.60 1.26
C PHE A 85 -11.81 6.50 1.57
N GLY A 86 -11.29 5.32 1.90
CA GLY A 86 -12.05 4.16 2.33
C GLY A 86 -12.21 4.22 3.84
N LEU A 87 -13.22 4.95 4.31
CA LEU A 87 -13.71 4.87 5.69
C LEU A 87 -14.98 4.02 5.71
N HIS A 88 -15.22 3.33 6.82
CA HIS A 88 -16.32 2.36 6.98
C HIS A 88 -17.72 2.99 6.82
N ASP A 89 -17.79 4.31 6.71
CA ASP A 89 -18.96 5.19 6.59
C ASP A 89 -18.88 6.18 5.40
N GLY A 90 -17.85 6.12 4.55
CA GLY A 90 -17.80 6.86 3.29
C GLY A 90 -17.67 8.38 3.43
N GLU A 91 -16.93 8.88 4.41
CA GLU A 91 -16.72 10.33 4.56
C GLU A 91 -15.61 10.90 3.65
N GLN A 92 -15.92 12.05 3.06
CA GLN A 92 -15.05 12.86 2.22
C GLN A 92 -14.20 13.74 3.14
N VAL A 93 -12.87 13.54 3.22
CA VAL A 93 -12.03 14.47 3.99
C VAL A 93 -11.88 15.76 3.16
N ILE A 94 -12.39 16.86 3.74
CA ILE A 94 -12.36 18.24 3.21
C ILE A 94 -10.99 18.86 3.49
#